data_AF-A0A1I4T3Q3-F1
#
_entry.id   AF-A0A1I4T3Q3-F1
#
_cell.length_a   1.000
_cell.length_b   1.000
_cell.length_c   1.000
_cell.angle_alpha   90.00
_cell.angle_beta   90.00
_cell.angle_gamma   90.00
#
_symmetry.space_group_name_H-M   'P 1'
#
loop_
_entity.id
_entity.type
_entity.pdbx_description
1 polymer ?
#
loop_
_entity_poly.entity_id
_entity_poly.type
_entity_poly.pdbx_seq_one_letter_code
_entity_poly.pdbx_strand_id
1 'polypeptide(L)'
;MSYISIGGLSVPLDSVLTFSQSYQPIERSTIHRLGTSGTGVKQTLYGGKLRTTISATGWTLPGLSALDRTAQHVLLCGATLSNSGGANDIKIGDISRRRTDSGFEPVAYAIFADNQVKTPVSVDVNGNCTITEVSGSLYYKVDWYPRLTVLIADFTEDTQADSATFAWELVAEEV
;
A
#
# COMPACT_ATOMS: atom_id res chain seq x y z
N MET A 1 -2.79 -0.72 19.14
CA MET A 1 -2.09 -0.67 17.84
C MET A 1 -3.16 -0.57 16.77
N SER A 2 -3.12 0.43 15.90
CA SER A 2 -4.15 0.65 14.87
C SER A 2 -3.69 0.03 13.56
N TYR A 3 -4.53 -0.84 12.98
CA TYR A 3 -4.20 -1.56 11.74
C TYR A 3 -4.17 -0.61 10.52
N ILE A 4 -5.02 0.41 10.53
CA ILE A 4 -5.20 1.41 9.46
C ILE A 4 -5.68 2.72 10.09
N SER A 5 -5.22 3.86 9.57
CA SER A 5 -5.77 5.17 9.94
C SER A 5 -5.96 6.07 8.74
N ILE A 6 -7.03 6.86 8.73
CA ILE A 6 -7.32 7.84 7.69
C ILE A 6 -7.78 9.16 8.30
N GLY A 7 -7.23 10.29 7.86
CA GLY A 7 -7.65 11.61 8.37
C GLY A 7 -7.44 11.79 9.87
N GLY A 8 -6.50 11.05 10.47
CA GLY A 8 -6.28 11.00 11.93
C GLY A 8 -7.22 10.06 12.69
N LEU A 9 -8.26 9.53 12.05
CA LEU A 9 -9.13 8.51 12.62
C LEU A 9 -8.47 7.14 12.48
N SER A 10 -8.27 6.46 13.60
CA SER A 10 -7.78 5.08 13.63
C SER A 10 -8.94 4.11 13.63
N VAL A 11 -8.92 3.14 12.71
CA VAL A 11 -9.92 2.08 12.71
C VAL A 11 -9.63 1.13 13.88
N PRO A 12 -10.61 0.87 14.76
CA PRO A 12 -10.42 -0.02 15.89
C PRO A 12 -10.21 -1.46 15.41
N LEU A 13 -9.43 -2.23 16.17
CA LEU A 13 -9.11 -3.62 15.82
C LEU A 13 -10.37 -4.50 15.71
N ASP A 14 -11.39 -4.21 16.53
CA ASP A 14 -12.65 -4.98 16.56
C ASP A 14 -13.48 -4.82 15.27
N SER A 15 -13.20 -3.81 14.45
CA SER A 15 -13.80 -3.61 13.12
C SER A 15 -13.08 -4.37 12.01
N VAL A 16 -12.04 -5.16 12.33
CA VAL A 16 -11.09 -5.75 11.39
C VAL A 16 -10.82 -7.23 11.75
N LEU A 17 -11.88 -8.02 11.86
CA LEU A 17 -11.78 -9.47 12.02
C LEU A 17 -11.27 -10.15 10.75
N THR A 18 -11.79 -9.73 9.60
CA THR A 18 -11.20 -10.03 8.29
C THR A 18 -10.77 -8.73 7.63
N PHE A 19 -9.66 -8.75 6.91
CA PHE A 19 -9.07 -7.57 6.29
C PHE A 19 -8.53 -7.91 4.91
N SER A 20 -8.87 -7.07 3.94
CA SER A 20 -8.27 -7.07 2.63
C SER A 20 -7.96 -5.64 2.23
N GLN A 21 -6.79 -5.42 1.66
CA GLN A 21 -6.44 -4.16 1.02
C GLN A 21 -5.69 -4.44 -0.27
N SER A 22 -6.17 -3.84 -1.36
CA SER A 22 -5.58 -3.95 -2.68
C SER A 22 -4.99 -2.62 -3.12
N TYR A 23 -4.04 -2.69 -4.06
CA TYR A 23 -3.42 -1.53 -4.67
C TYR A 23 -3.43 -1.69 -6.19
N GLN A 24 -3.98 -0.71 -6.88
CA GLN A 24 -4.02 -0.66 -8.34
C GLN A 24 -3.30 0.60 -8.81
N PRO A 25 -2.29 0.48 -9.68
CA PRO A 25 -1.69 1.64 -10.35
C PRO A 25 -2.75 2.37 -11.17
N ILE A 26 -2.85 3.68 -10.97
CA ILE A 26 -3.65 4.56 -11.81
C ILE A 26 -2.71 5.51 -12.55
N GLU A 27 -2.98 5.67 -13.83
CA GLU A 27 -2.25 6.54 -14.72
C GLU A 27 -3.16 7.00 -15.85
N ARG A 28 -2.83 8.15 -16.44
CA ARG A 28 -3.40 8.54 -17.72
C ARG A 28 -2.30 8.46 -18.77
N SER A 29 -2.36 7.42 -19.58
CA SER A 29 -1.40 7.18 -20.65
C SER A 29 -2.09 6.81 -21.96
N THR A 30 -1.38 6.97 -23.07
CA THR A 30 -1.77 6.43 -24.37
C THR A 30 -0.54 5.89 -25.08
N ILE A 31 -0.71 4.89 -25.93
CA ILE A 31 0.37 4.34 -26.74
C ILE A 31 0.17 4.78 -28.18
N HIS A 32 1.10 5.59 -28.68
CA HIS A 32 1.18 5.94 -30.09
C HIS A 32 1.92 4.84 -30.85
N ARG A 33 1.52 4.57 -32.08
CA ARG A 33 2.24 3.67 -32.98
C ARG A 33 2.87 4.52 -34.08
N LEU A 34 4.19 4.48 -34.19
CA LEU A 34 4.96 5.32 -35.11
C LEU A 34 5.56 4.48 -36.24
N GLY A 35 5.62 5.09 -37.43
CA GLY A 35 6.25 4.50 -38.63
C GLY A 35 5.49 3.30 -39.19
N THR A 36 6.04 2.71 -40.26
CA THR A 36 5.47 1.54 -40.94
C THR A 36 5.64 0.24 -40.13
N SER A 37 6.62 0.18 -39.23
CA SER A 37 6.84 -0.94 -38.31
C SER A 37 5.94 -0.91 -37.06
N GLY A 38 5.20 0.19 -36.83
CA GLY A 38 4.25 0.30 -35.72
C GLY A 38 4.91 0.33 -34.34
N THR A 39 6.07 0.97 -34.20
CA THR A 39 6.79 1.09 -32.93
C THR A 39 5.92 1.79 -31.89
N GLY A 40 5.71 1.13 -30.74
CA GLY A 40 4.90 1.67 -29.65
C GLY A 40 5.69 2.68 -28.82
N VAL A 41 5.16 3.89 -28.68
CA VAL A 41 5.70 4.93 -27.79
C VAL A 41 4.60 5.31 -26.79
N LYS A 42 4.87 5.10 -25.50
CA LYS A 42 3.93 5.43 -24.41
C LYS A 42 4.07 6.90 -24.04
N GLN A 43 3.02 7.68 -24.26
CA GLN A 43 2.87 9.02 -23.72
C GLN A 43 2.11 8.93 -22.40
N THR A 44 2.68 9.42 -21.31
CA THR A 44 2.07 9.42 -19.97
C THR A 44 1.85 10.86 -19.52
N LEU A 45 0.61 11.22 -19.19
CA LEU A 45 0.27 12.55 -18.65
C LEU A 45 0.48 12.59 -17.13
N TYR A 46 0.02 11.55 -16.43
CA TYR A 46 0.36 11.32 -15.04
C TYR A 46 0.48 9.81 -14.79
N GLY A 47 1.27 9.44 -13.79
CA GLY A 47 1.42 8.06 -13.34
C GLY A 47 2.06 8.02 -11.96
N GLY A 48 2.32 6.80 -11.46
CA GLY A 48 2.90 6.60 -10.13
C GLY A 48 1.93 6.85 -8.97
N LYS A 49 0.62 6.93 -9.26
CA LYS A 49 -0.46 7.07 -8.29
C LYS A 49 -1.13 5.72 -8.07
N LEU A 50 -1.70 5.52 -6.88
CA LEU A 50 -2.40 4.29 -6.51
C LEU A 50 -3.87 4.56 -6.21
N ARG A 51 -4.73 3.69 -6.72
CA ARG A 51 -6.06 3.44 -6.15
C ARG A 51 -5.93 2.31 -5.15
N THR A 52 -6.55 2.46 -3.98
CA THR A 52 -6.62 1.40 -2.98
C THR A 52 -8.07 1.13 -2.60
N THR A 53 -8.41 -0.15 -2.52
CA THR A 53 -9.68 -0.61 -1.97
C THR A 53 -9.36 -1.36 -0.68
N ILE A 54 -10.00 -0.95 0.40
CA ILE A 54 -9.88 -1.57 1.72
C ILE A 54 -11.25 -2.11 2.09
N SER A 55 -11.31 -3.39 2.39
CA SER A 55 -12.56 -4.04 2.79
C SER A 55 -12.29 -4.85 4.05
N ALA A 56 -13.19 -4.76 5.02
CA ALA A 56 -13.07 -5.52 6.25
C ALA A 56 -14.45 -5.89 6.82
N THR A 57 -14.45 -6.93 7.63
CA THR A 57 -15.60 -7.30 8.47
C THR A 57 -15.18 -7.35 9.93
N GLY A 58 -16.11 -7.07 10.85
CA GLY A 58 -15.84 -7.09 12.27
C GLY A 58 -17.09 -7.09 13.13
N TRP A 59 -16.88 -6.82 14.42
CA TRP A 59 -17.93 -6.76 15.45
C TRP A 59 -18.56 -5.37 15.58
N THR A 60 -18.01 -4.38 14.86
CA THR A 60 -18.51 -3.01 14.84
C THR A 60 -18.07 -2.28 13.57
N LEU A 61 -18.80 -1.22 13.21
CA LEU A 61 -18.45 -0.35 12.08
C LEU A 61 -17.19 0.49 12.38
N PRO A 62 -16.44 0.90 11.35
CA PRO A 62 -15.15 1.56 11.52
C PRO A 62 -15.27 3.01 12.00
N GLY A 63 -16.49 3.58 12.04
CA GLY A 63 -16.72 4.94 12.51
C GLY A 63 -16.20 6.03 11.57
N LEU A 64 -16.19 5.76 10.25
CA LEU A 64 -15.63 6.67 9.23
C LEU A 64 -16.68 7.54 8.53
N SER A 65 -17.94 7.49 8.97
CA SER A 65 -19.05 8.20 8.32
C SER A 65 -18.85 9.72 8.26
N ALA A 66 -18.26 10.32 9.29
CA ALA A 66 -18.01 11.75 9.41
C ALA A 66 -16.81 12.28 8.59
N LEU A 67 -16.11 11.41 7.87
CA LEU A 67 -14.92 11.80 7.09
C LEU A 67 -15.32 12.70 5.91
N ASP A 68 -14.71 13.88 5.81
CA ASP A 68 -14.98 14.83 4.72
C ASP A 68 -14.44 14.29 3.40
N ARG A 69 -15.34 13.83 2.52
CA ARG A 69 -14.98 13.22 1.23
C ARG A 69 -14.52 14.23 0.18
N THR A 70 -14.64 15.53 0.45
CA THR A 70 -14.20 16.60 -0.46
C THR A 70 -12.75 17.04 -0.19
N ALA A 71 -12.19 16.66 0.96
CA ALA A 71 -10.83 16.99 1.37
C ALA A 71 -9.86 15.81 1.16
N GLN A 72 -8.58 16.15 1.01
CA GLN A 72 -7.50 15.16 0.99
C GLN A 72 -7.21 14.64 2.40
N HIS A 73 -6.96 13.33 2.51
CA HIS A 73 -6.64 12.66 3.77
C HIS A 73 -5.31 11.92 3.67
N VAL A 74 -4.59 11.87 4.78
CA VAL A 74 -3.47 10.94 4.92
C VAL A 74 -4.04 9.58 5.33
N LEU A 75 -3.79 8.57 4.51
CA LEU A 75 -4.10 7.17 4.74
C LEU A 75 -2.81 6.42 5.11
N LEU A 76 -2.77 5.86 6.31
CA LEU A 76 -1.75 4.89 6.72
C LEU A 76 -2.28 3.50 6.45
N CYS A 77 -1.71 2.82 5.46
CA CYS A 77 -2.24 1.55 4.97
C CYS A 77 -1.92 0.37 5.91
N GLY A 78 -2.74 -0.68 5.82
CA GLY A 78 -2.66 -1.89 6.64
C GLY A 78 -2.16 -3.13 5.89
N ALA A 79 -1.96 -3.06 4.57
CA ALA A 79 -1.30 -4.10 3.78
C ALA A 79 0.05 -3.62 3.21
N THR A 80 0.99 -4.54 3.03
CA THR A 80 2.31 -4.23 2.47
C THR A 80 2.30 -4.17 0.94
N LEU A 81 3.16 -3.33 0.39
CA LEU A 81 3.71 -3.48 -0.96
C LEU A 81 5.08 -4.15 -0.88
N SER A 82 5.57 -4.66 -2.01
CA SER A 82 6.86 -5.35 -2.08
C SER A 82 7.61 -5.06 -3.37
N ASN A 83 8.93 -4.93 -3.26
CA ASN A 83 9.86 -4.82 -4.39
C ASN A 83 11.01 -5.80 -4.19
N SER A 84 11.56 -6.31 -5.28
CA SER A 84 12.68 -7.25 -5.29
C SER A 84 13.82 -6.73 -6.14
N GLY A 85 15.05 -7.12 -5.81
CA GLY A 85 16.27 -6.67 -6.46
C GLY A 85 17.53 -7.21 -5.78
N GLY A 86 18.69 -6.63 -6.09
CA GLY A 86 19.92 -6.78 -5.33
C GLY A 86 19.90 -6.03 -3.98
N ALA A 87 21.02 -6.10 -3.26
CA ALA A 87 21.11 -5.57 -1.89
C ALA A 87 21.06 -4.03 -1.80
N ASN A 88 21.32 -3.31 -2.90
CA ASN A 88 21.47 -1.85 -2.95
C ASN A 88 20.72 -1.18 -4.12
N ASP A 89 19.86 -1.90 -4.83
CA ASP A 89 19.08 -1.37 -5.97
C ASP A 89 17.58 -1.30 -5.68
N ILE A 90 17.13 -1.85 -4.55
CA ILE A 90 15.73 -1.80 -4.14
C ILE A 90 15.43 -0.40 -3.63
N LYS A 91 14.38 0.19 -4.22
CA LYS A 91 13.78 1.44 -3.76
C LYS A 91 12.37 1.18 -3.31
N ILE A 92 12.07 1.59 -2.09
CA ILE A 92 10.71 1.68 -1.56
C ILE A 92 10.35 3.17 -1.49
N GLY A 93 9.08 3.56 -1.41
CA GLY A 93 8.71 4.99 -1.44
C GLY A 93 9.50 5.84 -0.43
N ASP A 94 9.69 7.14 -0.72
CA ASP A 94 10.33 8.07 0.23
C ASP A 94 9.58 8.15 1.57
N ILE A 95 10.14 8.86 2.54
CA ILE A 95 9.57 8.95 3.90
C ILE A 95 8.12 9.48 3.95
N SER A 96 7.67 10.23 2.94
CA SER A 96 6.28 10.69 2.85
C SER A 96 5.33 9.63 2.30
N ARG A 97 5.84 8.63 1.57
CA ARG A 97 5.09 7.57 0.90
C ARG A 97 5.07 6.23 1.64
N ARG A 98 5.75 6.12 2.78
CA ARG A 98 5.80 4.91 3.62
C ARG A 98 5.47 5.23 5.07
N ARG A 99 4.96 4.24 5.78
CA ARG A 99 4.81 4.30 7.23
C ARG A 99 6.17 4.32 7.93
N THR A 100 6.20 5.00 9.07
CA THR A 100 7.39 5.17 9.93
C THR A 100 7.04 5.04 11.42
N ASP A 101 5.77 4.82 11.73
CA ASP A 101 5.29 4.55 13.06
C ASP A 101 5.67 3.13 13.51
N SER A 102 5.79 2.96 14.83
CA SER A 102 6.34 1.74 15.42
C SER A 102 5.53 0.51 15.06
N GLY A 103 6.24 -0.54 14.59
CA GLY A 103 5.65 -1.81 14.16
C GLY A 103 5.26 -1.88 12.68
N PHE A 104 5.52 -0.81 11.92
CA PHE A 104 5.32 -0.76 10.46
C PHE A 104 6.63 -0.49 9.70
N GLU A 105 7.77 -0.79 10.33
CA GLU A 105 9.09 -0.62 9.73
C GLU A 105 9.25 -1.56 8.51
N PRO A 106 9.96 -1.12 7.45
CA PRO A 106 10.27 -1.99 6.31
C PRO A 106 11.01 -3.26 6.74
N VAL A 107 10.67 -4.38 6.09
CA VAL A 107 11.29 -5.68 6.36
C VAL A 107 11.91 -6.22 5.10
N ALA A 108 13.18 -6.63 5.18
CA ALA A 108 13.88 -7.28 4.09
C ALA A 108 14.04 -8.79 4.31
N TYR A 109 14.03 -9.51 3.20
CA TYR A 109 14.27 -10.94 3.13
C TYR A 109 15.31 -11.24 2.06
N ALA A 110 16.29 -12.06 2.41
CA ALA A 110 17.17 -12.74 1.46
C ALA A 110 16.42 -13.98 0.93
N ILE A 111 16.34 -14.11 -0.39
CA ILE A 111 15.57 -15.17 -1.05
C ILE A 111 16.53 -16.25 -1.58
N PHE A 112 16.20 -17.50 -1.29
CA PHE A 112 16.89 -18.69 -1.78
C PHE A 112 15.92 -19.52 -2.63
N ALA A 113 16.37 -20.66 -3.15
CA ALA A 113 15.52 -21.53 -3.97
C ALA A 113 14.28 -22.04 -3.20
N ASP A 114 14.45 -22.42 -1.94
CA ASP A 114 13.41 -23.12 -1.17
C ASP A 114 12.92 -22.35 0.06
N ASN A 115 13.56 -21.22 0.40
CA ASN A 115 13.20 -20.45 1.59
C ASN A 115 13.54 -18.96 1.45
N GLN A 116 13.12 -18.21 2.48
CA GLN A 116 13.51 -16.82 2.67
C GLN A 116 13.98 -16.61 4.11
N VAL A 117 14.99 -15.77 4.29
CA VAL A 117 15.54 -15.43 5.61
C VAL A 117 15.46 -13.93 5.82
N LYS A 118 14.88 -13.51 6.94
CA LYS A 118 14.83 -12.08 7.31
C LYS A 118 16.25 -11.55 7.50
N THR A 119 16.56 -10.41 6.88
CA THR A 119 17.87 -9.74 6.98
C THR A 119 17.69 -8.26 7.34
N PRO A 120 18.64 -7.63 8.05
CA PRO A 120 18.57 -6.20 8.33
C PRO A 120 18.52 -5.35 7.06
N VAL A 121 17.71 -4.29 7.10
CA VAL A 121 17.64 -3.27 6.06
C VAL A 121 17.63 -1.89 6.71
N SER A 122 18.45 -0.99 6.17
CA SER A 122 18.35 0.45 6.43
C SER A 122 17.76 1.14 5.21
N VAL A 123 16.82 2.06 5.45
CA VAL A 123 16.15 2.81 4.37
C VAL A 123 16.38 4.30 4.61
N ASP A 124 16.93 4.98 3.61
CA ASP A 124 17.15 6.43 3.68
C ASP A 124 15.83 7.23 3.55
N VAL A 125 15.94 8.57 3.61
CA VAL A 125 14.79 9.47 3.48
C VAL A 125 14.16 9.44 2.08
N ASN A 126 14.94 9.08 1.06
CA ASN A 126 14.51 8.99 -0.34
C ASN A 126 13.95 7.60 -0.68
N GLY A 127 14.00 6.67 0.27
CA GLY A 127 13.48 5.32 0.13
C GLY A 127 14.47 4.32 -0.48
N ASN A 128 15.75 4.66 -0.62
CA ASN A 128 16.76 3.71 -1.07
C ASN A 128 17.07 2.72 0.06
N CYS A 129 17.06 1.43 -0.26
CA CYS A 129 17.36 0.36 0.69
C CYS A 129 18.83 -0.04 0.62
N THR A 130 19.44 -0.24 1.79
CA THR A 130 20.73 -0.91 1.95
C THR A 130 20.51 -2.13 2.82
N ILE A 131 20.68 -3.31 2.22
CA ILE A 131 20.38 -4.60 2.84
C ILE A 131 21.68 -5.28 3.23
N THR A 132 21.72 -5.88 4.42
CA THR A 132 22.87 -6.71 4.81
C THR A 132 22.88 -7.99 3.99
N GLU A 133 23.95 -8.18 3.22
CA GLU A 133 24.05 -9.31 2.32
C GLU A 133 24.12 -10.65 3.09
N VAL A 134 23.42 -11.65 2.57
CA VAL A 134 23.43 -13.01 3.09
C VAL A 134 24.05 -13.93 2.05
N SER A 135 25.13 -14.62 2.41
CA SER A 135 25.84 -15.51 1.50
C SER A 135 24.91 -16.57 0.91
N GLY A 136 24.98 -16.77 -0.41
CA GLY A 136 24.15 -17.74 -1.12
C GLY A 136 22.74 -17.26 -1.48
N SER A 137 22.36 -16.02 -1.15
CA SER A 137 21.08 -15.45 -1.60
C SER A 137 21.05 -15.30 -3.12
N LEU A 138 19.89 -15.55 -3.74
CA LEU A 138 19.67 -15.30 -5.16
C LEU A 138 19.37 -13.82 -5.43
N TYR A 139 18.49 -13.23 -4.60
CA TYR A 139 18.09 -11.83 -4.63
C TYR A 139 17.45 -11.46 -3.28
N TYR A 140 17.04 -10.21 -3.15
CA TYR A 140 16.39 -9.67 -1.97
C TYR A 140 14.98 -9.17 -2.28
N LYS A 141 14.13 -9.16 -1.27
CA LYS A 141 12.78 -8.60 -1.29
C LYS A 141 12.62 -7.66 -0.10
N VAL A 142 12.01 -6.50 -0.29
CA VAL A 142 11.63 -5.58 0.78
C VAL A 142 10.13 -5.37 0.77
N ASP A 143 9.51 -5.60 1.93
CA ASP A 143 8.09 -5.35 2.20
C ASP A 143 7.95 -4.06 3.03
N TRP A 144 7.00 -3.20 2.68
CA TRP A 144 6.72 -1.96 3.43
C TRP A 144 5.24 -1.60 3.40
N TYR A 145 4.79 -0.87 4.41
CA TYR A 145 3.42 -0.33 4.45
C TYR A 145 3.38 1.06 3.83
N PRO A 146 2.52 1.29 2.82
CA PRO A 146 2.39 2.61 2.21
C PRO A 146 1.75 3.64 3.15
N ARG A 147 2.14 4.89 2.93
CA ARG A 147 1.44 6.09 3.41
C ARG A 147 1.00 6.85 2.18
N LEU A 148 -0.30 7.07 2.01
CA LEU A 148 -0.86 7.71 0.82
C LEU A 148 -1.56 9.01 1.23
N THR A 149 -1.46 10.03 0.38
CA THR A 149 -2.37 11.19 0.46
C THR A 149 -3.46 10.95 -0.57
N VAL A 150 -4.71 10.86 -0.14
CA VAL A 150 -5.80 10.34 -0.95
C VAL A 150 -7.04 11.23 -0.92
N LEU A 151 -7.83 11.16 -1.99
CA LEU A 151 -9.25 11.50 -1.98
C LEU A 151 -10.08 10.23 -1.83
N ILE A 152 -11.18 10.33 -1.10
CA ILE A 152 -12.12 9.21 -0.92
C ILE A 152 -13.04 9.20 -2.12
N ALA A 153 -12.96 8.13 -2.91
CA ALA A 153 -13.80 7.92 -4.08
C ALA A 153 -15.15 7.32 -3.68
N ASP A 154 -15.15 6.36 -2.75
CA ASP A 154 -16.37 5.70 -2.28
C ASP A 154 -16.18 5.15 -0.86
N PHE A 155 -17.29 5.04 -0.12
CA PHE A 155 -17.33 4.41 1.19
C PHE A 155 -18.69 3.79 1.45
N THR A 156 -18.71 2.49 1.69
CA THR A 156 -19.92 1.71 1.98
C THR A 156 -19.81 1.03 3.33
N GLU A 157 -20.92 1.06 4.08
CA GLU A 157 -21.09 0.28 5.32
C GLU A 157 -22.30 -0.63 5.14
N ASP A 158 -22.17 -1.87 5.57
CA ASP A 158 -23.22 -2.87 5.53
C ASP A 158 -23.32 -3.55 6.92
N THR A 159 -24.53 -3.59 7.46
CA THR A 159 -24.81 -4.17 8.78
C THR A 159 -25.92 -5.20 8.66
N GLN A 160 -25.56 -6.45 8.94
CA GLN A 160 -26.48 -7.57 9.00
C GLN A 160 -26.82 -7.80 10.48
N ALA A 161 -27.89 -7.16 10.96
CA ALA A 161 -28.26 -7.12 12.37
C ALA A 161 -28.66 -8.49 12.95
N ASP A 162 -29.14 -9.40 12.10
CA ASP A 162 -29.53 -10.77 12.44
C ASP A 162 -28.33 -11.68 12.76
N SER A 163 -27.23 -11.47 12.04
CA SER A 163 -26.00 -12.24 12.18
C SER A 163 -24.91 -11.52 12.96
N ALA A 164 -25.18 -10.30 13.44
CA ALA A 164 -24.21 -9.39 14.07
C ALA A 164 -22.95 -9.20 13.22
N THR A 165 -23.11 -9.14 11.90
CA THR A 165 -22.01 -8.94 10.95
C THR A 165 -21.97 -7.48 10.51
N PHE A 166 -20.80 -6.85 10.68
CA PHE A 166 -20.54 -5.49 10.25
C PHE A 166 -19.46 -5.51 9.19
N ALA A 167 -19.79 -5.11 7.97
CA ALA A 167 -18.88 -5.06 6.84
C ALA A 167 -18.74 -3.62 6.34
N TRP A 168 -17.57 -3.28 5.82
CA TRP A 168 -17.34 -1.97 5.23
C TRP A 168 -16.30 -2.05 4.12
N GLU A 169 -16.42 -1.11 3.18
CA GLU A 169 -15.48 -0.93 2.09
C GLU A 169 -15.17 0.56 1.92
N LEU A 170 -13.89 0.87 1.77
CA LEU A 170 -13.36 2.20 1.46
C LEU A 170 -12.57 2.13 0.16
N VAL A 171 -12.92 2.99 -0.80
CA VAL A 171 -12.17 3.19 -2.03
C VAL A 171 -11.55 4.58 -2.00
N ALA A 172 -10.23 4.65 -2.18
CA ALA A 172 -9.49 5.90 -2.17
C ALA A 172 -8.48 5.95 -3.31
N GLU A 173 -8.24 7.15 -3.84
CA GLU A 173 -7.31 7.40 -4.94
C GLU A 173 -6.26 8.41 -4.50
N GLU A 174 -4.99 8.10 -4.76
CA GLU A 174 -3.85 8.97 -4.44
C GLU A 174 -3.88 10.25 -5.29
N VAL A 175 -3.64 11.39 -4.64
CA VAL A 175 -3.52 12.72 -5.27
C VAL A 175 -2.08 13.17 -5.44
#